data_AF-A0A6H1WU53-F1
#
_entry.id   AF-A0A6H1WU53-F1
#
_cell.length_a   1.000
_cell.length_b   1.000
_cell.length_c   1.000
_cell.angle_alpha   90.00
_cell.angle_beta   90.00
_cell.angle_gamma   90.00
#
_symmetry.space_group_name_H-M   'P 1'
#
loop_
_entity.id
_entity.type
_entity.pdbx_description
1 polymer ?
#
loop_
_entity_poly.entity_id
_entity_poly.type
_entity_poly.pdbx_seq_one_letter_code
_entity_poly.pdbx_strand_id
1 'polypeptide(L)'
;MSPRGAGVYIPPGAGTASRKKKKTSSPRRRWGIGIGLFWLVGVGFLGATNWLYQRETSLLARLEAENQRLAARIEALQKHPELYEEIARKKYGYVKKNERLIIFGKGRAP
;
A
#
# COMPACT_ATOMS: atom_id res chain seq x y z
N MET A 1 74.41 -43.56 -49.59
CA MET A 1 73.19 -44.35 -49.26
C MET A 1 72.42 -43.58 -48.18
N SER A 2 71.39 -42.84 -48.58
CA SER A 2 70.59 -42.00 -47.67
C SER A 2 69.37 -42.78 -47.16
N PRO A 3 69.05 -42.77 -45.86
CA PRO A 3 67.81 -43.34 -45.39
C PRO A 3 66.63 -42.40 -45.69
N ARG A 4 65.55 -43.03 -46.15
CA ARG A 4 64.30 -42.44 -46.63
C ARG A 4 63.53 -41.80 -45.46
N GLY A 5 62.98 -40.62 -45.71
CA GLY A 5 62.19 -39.85 -44.76
C GLY A 5 60.96 -40.60 -44.24
N ALA A 6 60.73 -40.47 -42.92
CA ALA A 6 59.53 -40.92 -42.26
C ALA A 6 58.34 -40.04 -42.71
N GLY A 7 57.49 -40.59 -43.56
CA GLY A 7 56.19 -40.00 -43.88
C GLY A 7 55.25 -40.18 -42.70
N VAL A 8 54.90 -39.07 -42.04
CA VAL A 8 53.86 -39.04 -41.00
C VAL A 8 52.50 -39.20 -41.68
N TYR A 9 51.79 -40.29 -41.36
CA TYR A 9 50.42 -40.53 -41.81
C TYR A 9 49.44 -39.72 -40.95
N ILE A 10 48.68 -38.82 -41.58
CA ILE A 10 47.60 -38.06 -40.93
C ILE A 10 46.27 -38.59 -41.45
N PRO A 11 45.36 -39.11 -40.61
CA PRO A 11 44.09 -39.70 -41.06
C PRO A 11 43.13 -38.63 -41.62
N PRO A 12 42.45 -38.91 -42.75
CA PRO A 12 41.44 -38.01 -43.30
C PRO A 12 40.15 -38.14 -42.49
N GLY A 13 39.87 -37.14 -41.65
CA GLY A 13 38.66 -37.12 -40.81
C GLY A 13 38.81 -36.35 -39.50
N ALA A 14 40.04 -35.99 -39.10
CA ALA A 14 40.31 -35.16 -37.93
C ALA A 14 40.02 -33.67 -38.21
N GLY A 15 38.78 -33.33 -38.57
CA GLY A 15 38.47 -31.98 -39.02
C GLY A 15 36.99 -31.67 -38.98
N THR A 16 36.42 -31.61 -37.78
CA THR A 16 35.42 -30.61 -37.37
C THR A 16 34.95 -30.93 -35.95
N ALA A 17 35.88 -30.82 -34.99
CA ALA A 17 35.46 -30.51 -33.63
C ALA A 17 34.80 -29.13 -33.68
N SER A 18 33.47 -29.10 -33.84
CA SER A 18 32.65 -27.92 -33.65
C SER A 18 32.92 -27.40 -32.25
N ARG A 19 33.86 -26.46 -32.16
CA ARG A 19 34.19 -25.70 -30.96
C ARG A 19 32.93 -24.93 -30.59
N LYS A 20 32.06 -25.55 -29.79
CA LYS A 20 30.90 -24.89 -29.16
C LYS A 20 31.46 -23.66 -28.45
N LYS A 21 31.32 -22.49 -29.07
CA LYS A 21 31.67 -21.20 -28.46
C LYS A 21 30.81 -21.10 -27.21
N LYS A 22 31.39 -21.39 -26.04
CA LYS A 22 30.76 -21.09 -24.74
C LYS A 22 30.45 -19.59 -24.77
N LYS A 23 29.17 -19.26 -24.87
CA LYS A 23 28.65 -17.89 -24.78
C LYS A 23 29.02 -17.39 -23.38
N THR A 24 30.15 -16.70 -23.27
CA THR A 24 30.57 -16.04 -22.04
C THR A 24 29.57 -14.90 -21.84
N SER A 25 28.57 -15.10 -20.98
CA SER A 25 27.62 -14.05 -20.68
C SER A 25 28.40 -12.86 -20.13
N SER A 26 28.42 -11.74 -20.88
CA SER A 26 29.19 -10.57 -20.48
C SER A 26 28.76 -10.14 -19.06
N PRO A 27 29.70 -9.92 -18.13
CA PRO A 27 29.38 -9.59 -16.74
C PRO A 27 28.57 -8.29 -16.63
N ARG A 28 28.72 -7.38 -17.61
CA ARG A 28 27.95 -6.13 -17.71
C ARG A 28 26.44 -6.35 -17.84
N ARG A 29 25.99 -7.38 -18.57
CA ARG A 29 24.56 -7.72 -18.66
C ARG A 29 24.01 -8.26 -17.34
N ARG A 30 24.82 -9.00 -16.57
CA ARG A 30 24.41 -9.52 -15.25
C ARG A 30 24.25 -8.40 -14.22
N TRP A 31 25.14 -7.41 -14.26
CA TRP A 31 25.02 -6.20 -13.44
C TRP A 31 23.79 -5.35 -13.80
N GLY A 32 23.51 -5.16 -15.09
CA GLY A 32 22.31 -4.45 -15.53
C GLY A 32 21.00 -5.12 -15.09
N ILE A 33 20.95 -6.46 -15.09
CA ILE A 33 19.79 -7.22 -14.59
C ILE A 33 19.64 -7.04 -13.07
N GLY A 34 20.74 -7.09 -12.30
CA GLY A 34 20.70 -6.87 -10.86
C GLY A 34 20.21 -5.47 -10.47
N ILE A 35 20.71 -4.44 -11.16
CA ILE A 35 20.27 -3.05 -10.95
C ILE A 35 18.80 -2.87 -11.36
N GLY A 36 18.39 -3.46 -12.47
CA GLY A 36 17.00 -3.43 -12.91
C GLY A 36 16.04 -4.05 -11.89
N LEU A 37 16.40 -5.23 -11.34
CA LEU A 37 15.61 -5.88 -10.29
C LEU A 37 15.58 -5.06 -9.00
N PHE A 38 16.69 -4.44 -8.61
CA PHE A 38 16.76 -3.58 -7.44
C PHE A 38 15.78 -2.38 -7.56
N TRP A 39 15.76 -1.72 -8.71
CA TRP A 39 14.80 -0.63 -8.97
C TRP A 39 13.35 -1.11 -8.98
N LEU A 40 13.08 -2.28 -9.55
CA LEU A 40 11.73 -2.85 -9.63
C LEU A 40 11.17 -3.15 -8.22
N VAL A 41 12.00 -3.72 -7.34
CA VAL A 41 11.64 -3.96 -5.93
C VAL A 41 11.46 -2.64 -5.18
N GLY A 42 12.37 -1.67 -5.37
CA GLY A 42 12.29 -0.37 -4.71
C GLY A 42 11.02 0.42 -5.07
N VAL A 43 10.67 0.46 -6.36
CA VAL A 43 9.46 1.14 -6.84
C VAL A 43 8.19 0.44 -6.34
N GLY A 44 8.17 -0.90 -6.37
CA GLY A 44 7.05 -1.68 -5.82
C GLY A 44 6.85 -1.44 -4.32
N PHE A 45 7.95 -1.38 -3.55
CA PHE A 45 7.94 -1.11 -2.12
C PHE A 45 7.44 0.31 -1.79
N LEU A 46 7.91 1.32 -2.51
CA LEU A 46 7.44 2.71 -2.37
C LEU A 46 5.96 2.86 -2.73
N GLY A 47 5.49 2.18 -3.79
CA GLY A 47 4.08 2.19 -4.18
C GLY A 47 3.18 1.54 -3.12
N ALA A 48 3.60 0.40 -2.56
CA ALA A 48 2.85 -0.30 -1.52
C ALA A 48 2.73 0.51 -0.23
N THR A 49 3.83 1.14 0.21
CA THR A 49 3.82 2.00 1.40
C THR A 49 2.95 3.24 1.22
N ASN A 50 3.02 3.90 0.05
CA ASN A 50 2.15 5.04 -0.25
C ASN A 50 0.66 4.65 -0.30
N TRP A 51 0.33 3.46 -0.82
CA TRP A 51 -1.05 2.96 -0.84
C TRP A 51 -1.59 2.67 0.57
N LEU A 52 -0.76 2.11 1.44
CA LEU A 52 -1.11 1.86 2.84
C LEU A 52 -1.32 3.18 3.60
N TYR A 53 -0.44 4.15 3.38
CA TYR A 53 -0.51 5.47 4.00
C TYR A 53 -1.81 6.21 3.60
N GLN A 54 -2.16 6.18 2.31
CA GLN A 54 -3.40 6.78 1.79
C GLN A 54 -4.68 6.16 2.41
N ARG A 55 -4.66 4.86 2.72
CA ARG A 55 -5.79 4.19 3.38
C ARG A 55 -5.99 4.72 4.79
N GLU A 56 -4.91 4.82 5.56
CA GLU A 56 -4.97 5.31 6.94
C GLU A 56 -5.35 6.79 7.02
N THR A 57 -4.79 7.64 6.15
CA THR A 57 -5.14 9.08 6.14
C THR A 57 -6.60 9.30 5.74
N SER A 58 -7.13 8.49 4.81
CA SER A 58 -8.54 8.58 4.41
C SER A 58 -9.50 8.22 5.54
N LEU A 59 -9.12 7.28 6.41
CA LEU A 59 -9.90 6.91 7.59
C LEU A 59 -9.83 8.02 8.64
N LEU A 60 -8.64 8.55 8.92
CA LEU A 60 -8.46 9.67 9.84
C LEU A 60 -9.28 10.89 9.40
N ALA A 61 -9.22 11.26 8.12
CA ALA A 61 -9.99 12.37 7.57
C ALA A 61 -11.51 12.15 7.68
N ARG A 62 -11.98 10.92 7.46
CA ARG A 62 -13.40 10.57 7.65
C ARG A 62 -13.83 10.67 9.12
N LEU A 63 -13.04 10.11 10.04
CA LEU A 63 -13.32 10.18 11.47
C LEU A 63 -13.31 11.63 11.97
N GLU A 64 -12.40 12.45 11.49
CA GLU A 64 -12.30 13.85 11.85
C GLU A 64 -13.50 14.66 11.35
N ALA A 65 -13.93 14.42 10.09
CA ALA A 65 -15.15 15.02 9.55
C ALA A 65 -16.42 14.57 10.31
N GLU A 66 -16.50 13.30 10.71
CA GLU A 66 -17.60 12.79 11.53
C GLU A 66 -17.60 13.42 12.93
N ASN A 67 -16.44 13.55 13.56
CA ASN A 67 -16.30 14.23 14.85
C ASN A 67 -16.73 15.69 14.78
N GLN A 68 -16.32 16.43 13.75
CA GLN A 68 -16.75 17.82 13.57
C GLN A 68 -18.27 17.93 13.38
N ARG A 69 -18.86 17.03 12.58
CA ARG A 69 -20.31 16.99 12.36
C ARG A 69 -21.08 16.67 13.64
N LEU A 70 -20.58 15.72 14.43
CA LEU A 70 -21.18 15.35 15.71
C LEU A 70 -21.05 16.48 16.74
N ALA A 71 -19.89 17.13 16.81
CA ALA A 71 -19.67 18.30 17.67
C ALA A 71 -20.64 19.43 17.33
N ALA A 72 -20.79 19.77 16.04
CA ALA A 72 -21.75 20.78 15.60
C ALA A 72 -23.20 20.42 15.94
N ARG A 73 -23.56 19.13 15.83
CA ARG A 73 -24.89 18.65 16.24
C ARG A 73 -25.12 18.74 17.75
N ILE A 74 -24.11 18.38 18.54
CA ILE A 74 -24.16 18.48 20.00
C ILE A 74 -24.29 19.95 20.41
N GLU A 75 -23.52 20.84 19.79
CA GLU A 75 -23.59 22.29 20.06
C GLU A 75 -24.96 22.86 19.70
N ALA A 76 -25.52 22.50 18.53
CA ALA A 76 -26.86 22.92 18.13
C ALA A 76 -27.92 22.43 19.11
N LEU A 77 -27.82 21.17 19.56
CA LEU A 77 -28.70 20.58 20.55
C LEU A 77 -28.57 21.22 21.94
N GLN A 78 -27.35 21.63 22.34
CA GLN A 78 -27.11 22.34 23.58
C GLN A 78 -27.67 23.76 23.56
N LYS A 79 -27.55 24.46 22.43
CA LYS A 79 -28.08 25.84 22.27
C LYS A 79 -29.60 25.87 22.17
N HIS A 80 -30.21 24.82 21.62
CA HIS A 80 -31.65 24.71 21.38
C HIS A 80 -32.25 23.51 22.11
N PRO A 81 -32.54 23.63 23.42
CA PRO A 81 -33.11 22.54 24.21
C PRO A 81 -34.49 22.10 23.69
N GLU A 82 -35.21 22.96 22.98
CA GLU A 82 -36.44 22.60 22.26
C GLU A 82 -36.25 21.46 21.24
N LEU A 83 -35.07 21.34 20.63
CA LEU A 83 -34.77 20.26 19.69
C LEU A 83 -34.66 18.90 20.40
N TYR A 84 -34.16 18.86 21.64
CA TYR A 84 -34.17 17.64 22.45
C TYR A 84 -35.59 17.18 22.77
N GLU A 85 -36.45 18.12 23.15
CA GLU A 85 -37.86 17.83 23.45
C GLU A 85 -38.60 17.33 22.20
N GLU A 86 -38.33 17.93 21.04
CA GLU A 86 -38.92 17.53 19.78
C GLU A 86 -38.46 16.13 19.34
N ILE A 87 -37.17 15.81 19.48
CA ILE A 87 -36.64 14.47 19.20
C ILE A 87 -37.22 13.44 20.17
N ALA A 88 -37.25 13.74 21.46
CA ALA A 88 -37.80 12.84 22.48
C ALA A 88 -39.30 12.59 22.28
N ARG A 89 -40.07 13.62 21.90
CA ARG A 89 -41.51 13.52 21.62
C ARG A 89 -41.79 12.80 20.31
N LYS A 90 -41.18 13.22 19.20
CA LYS A 90 -41.50 12.70 17.85
C LYS A 90 -40.86 11.35 17.56
N LYS A 91 -39.62 11.12 18.02
CA LYS A 91 -38.82 9.96 17.63
C LYS A 91 -38.91 8.81 18.64
N TYR A 92 -39.07 9.14 19.92
CA TYR A 92 -39.04 8.14 21.00
C TYR A 92 -40.34 8.06 21.82
N GLY A 93 -41.27 9.01 21.63
CA GLY A 93 -42.55 9.03 22.36
C GLY A 93 -42.40 9.24 23.87
N TYR A 94 -41.25 9.71 24.34
CA TYR A 94 -40.95 9.80 25.78
C TYR A 94 -41.58 11.01 26.47
N VAL A 95 -42.16 11.95 25.72
CA VAL A 95 -42.66 13.23 26.25
C VAL A 95 -44.00 13.58 25.62
N LYS A 96 -45.05 13.71 26.42
CA LYS A 96 -46.38 14.14 25.94
C LYS A 96 -46.44 15.64 25.66
N LYS A 97 -47.50 16.09 25.01
CA LYS A 97 -47.80 17.53 24.83
C LYS A 97 -47.97 18.12 26.23
N ASN A 98 -47.14 19.11 26.60
CA ASN A 98 -47.05 19.79 27.90
C ASN A 98 -46.14 19.14 28.97
N GLU A 99 -45.40 18.08 28.65
CA GLU A 99 -44.31 17.58 29.52
C GLU A 99 -42.97 18.20 29.10
N ARG A 100 -42.09 18.47 30.08
CA ARG A 100 -40.76 19.06 29.89
C ARG A 100 -39.66 18.10 30.31
N LEU A 101 -38.62 17.95 29.49
CA LEU A 101 -37.44 17.18 29.86
C LEU A 101 -36.48 18.04 30.69
N ILE A 102 -36.16 17.57 31.89
CA ILE A 102 -35.11 18.17 32.72
C ILE A 102 -33.84 17.34 32.49
N ILE A 103 -32.91 17.88 31.70
CA ILE A 103 -31.61 17.23 31.46
C ILE A 103 -30.65 17.70 32.54
N PHE A 104 -30.31 16.82 33.48
CA PHE A 104 -29.25 17.08 34.46
C PHE A 104 -27.89 16.94 33.77
N GLY A 105 -27.24 18.06 33.49
CA GLY A 105 -25.86 18.07 33.02
C GLY A 105 -24.95 17.48 34.10
N LYS A 106 -24.19 16.42 33.76
CA LYS A 106 -23.12 15.93 34.63
C LYS A 106 -22.05 17.01 34.68
N GLY A 107 -22.10 17.87 35.70
CA GLY A 107 -21.06 18.86 35.96
C GLY A 107 -19.71 18.15 35.96
N ARG A 108 -18.79 18.63 35.12
CA ARG A 108 -17.40 18.19 35.18
C ARG A 108 -16.91 18.66 36.55
N ALA A 109 -16.60 17.71 37.45
CA ALA A 109 -15.98 18.02 38.73
C ALA A 109 -14.71 18.86 38.48
N PRO A 110 -14.40 19.84 39.35
CA PRO A 110 -13.24 20.72 39.19
C PRO A 110 -11.93 19.93 39.10
#